data_AF-A0A840D5X2-F1
#
_entry.id   AF-A0A840D5X2-F1
#
_cell.length_a   1.000
_cell.length_b   1.000
_cell.length_c   1.000
_cell.angle_alpha   90.00
_cell.angle_beta   90.00
_cell.angle_gamma   90.00
#
_symmetry.space_group_name_H-M   'P 1'
#
loop_
_entity.id
_entity.type
_entity.pdbx_description
1 polymer ?
#
loop_
_entity_poly.entity_id
_entity_poly.type
_entity_poly.pdbx_seq_one_letter_code
_entity_poly.pdbx_strand_id
1 'polypeptide(L)'
;MKFSEKTKLSPGMWVIVCPLCGSTIASASDKEFLPDYSICDCDRNGNKLPVFEVYNAAGVQTIRRNKYPRFSAKITFDGDASDLEDVVVLDEEATPEVLAKALRKAGEFLIKKSNG
;
A
#
# COMPACT_ATOMS: atom_id res chain seq x y z
N MET A 1 7.19 10.16 4.24
CA MET A 1 6.25 9.68 5.27
C MET A 1 7.06 9.29 6.47
N LYS A 2 6.64 9.72 7.66
CA LYS A 2 7.30 9.39 8.93
C LYS A 2 6.63 8.16 9.51
N PHE A 3 7.39 7.11 9.78
CA PHE A 3 6.90 5.88 10.41
C PHE A 3 7.41 5.83 11.85
N SER A 4 6.50 5.66 12.80
CA SER A 4 6.78 5.71 14.24
C SER A 4 6.38 4.46 15.00
N GLU A 5 5.80 3.47 14.33
CA GLU A 5 5.37 2.23 14.96
C GLU A 5 6.58 1.37 15.33
N LYS A 6 6.71 1.04 16.61
CA LYS A 6 7.84 0.29 17.19
C LYS A 6 7.36 -1.12 17.57
N THR A 7 7.92 -2.13 16.92
CA THR A 7 7.51 -3.54 17.05
C THR A 7 8.64 -4.36 17.67
N LYS A 8 8.31 -5.31 18.54
CA LYS A 8 9.30 -6.25 19.12
C LYS A 8 9.43 -7.46 18.21
N LEU A 9 10.65 -7.72 17.71
CA LEU A 9 10.91 -8.82 16.78
C LEU A 9 11.42 -10.07 17.50
N SER A 10 12.29 -9.88 18.50
CA SER A 10 12.84 -10.97 19.32
C SER A 10 13.19 -10.46 20.73
N PRO A 11 13.59 -11.33 21.68
CA PRO A 11 14.22 -10.88 22.90
C PRO A 11 15.42 -9.97 22.58
N GLY A 12 15.43 -8.75 23.13
CA GLY A 12 16.48 -7.77 22.89
C GLY A 12 16.54 -7.18 21.48
N MET A 13 15.45 -7.25 20.69
CA MET A 13 15.41 -6.60 19.38
C MET A 13 14.06 -5.93 19.12
N TRP A 14 14.11 -4.61 19.00
CA TRP A 14 13.01 -3.75 18.61
C TRP A 14 13.30 -3.17 17.23
N VAL A 15 12.25 -3.02 16.42
CA VAL A 15 12.36 -2.53 15.05
C VAL A 15 11.27 -1.51 14.73
N ILE A 16 11.56 -0.63 13.78
CA ILE A 16 10.54 0.08 12.99
C ILE A 16 10.56 -0.57 11.61
N VAL A 17 9.43 -1.09 11.18
CA VAL A 17 9.26 -1.70 9.87
C VAL A 17 8.53 -0.72 8.97
N CYS A 18 9.00 -0.54 7.75
CA CYS A 18 8.25 0.23 6.77
C CYS A 18 7.03 -0.59 6.35
N PRO A 19 5.80 -0.08 6.54
CA PRO A 19 4.62 -0.80 6.08
C PRO A 19 4.68 -0.98 4.56
N LEU A 20 5.16 0.03 3.81
CA LEU A 20 5.13 0.06 2.34
C LEU A 20 5.87 -1.09 1.66
N CYS A 21 7.06 -1.45 2.15
CA CYS A 21 7.91 -2.47 1.52
C CYS A 21 8.33 -3.60 2.47
N GLY A 22 7.91 -3.58 3.73
CA GLY A 22 8.27 -4.57 4.74
C GLY A 22 9.71 -4.51 5.24
N SER A 23 10.51 -3.54 4.79
CA SER A 23 11.91 -3.42 5.22
C SER A 23 12.03 -2.87 6.64
N THR A 24 12.94 -3.43 7.44
CA THR A 24 13.35 -2.83 8.71
C THR A 24 14.13 -1.55 8.44
N ILE A 25 13.62 -0.42 8.92
CA ILE A 25 14.21 0.91 8.70
C ILE A 25 14.94 1.46 9.91
N ALA A 26 14.67 0.93 11.11
CA ALA A 26 15.46 1.15 12.30
C ALA A 26 15.39 -0.09 13.21
N SER A 27 16.47 -0.36 13.93
CA SER A 27 16.53 -1.44 14.92
C SER A 27 17.35 -1.04 16.13
N ALA A 28 16.97 -1.49 17.31
CA ALA A 28 17.74 -1.29 18.54
C ALA A 28 17.49 -2.42 19.56
N SER A 29 18.33 -2.49 20.60
CA SER A 29 18.18 -3.47 21.68
C SER A 29 16.90 -3.24 22.50
N ASP A 30 16.53 -1.98 22.68
CA ASP A 30 15.42 -1.52 23.49
C ASP A 30 14.55 -0.51 22.75
N LYS A 31 13.26 -0.46 23.11
CA LYS A 31 12.25 0.40 22.46
C LYS A 31 12.61 1.89 22.53
N GLU A 32 13.28 2.30 23.60
CA GLU A 32 13.65 3.69 23.89
C GLU A 32 14.78 4.19 23.00
N PHE A 33 15.64 3.28 22.52
CA PHE A 33 16.74 3.60 21.61
C PHE A 33 16.31 3.69 20.14
N LEU A 34 15.09 3.23 19.82
CA LEU A 34 14.51 3.50 18.51
C LEU A 34 14.13 4.97 18.39
N PRO A 35 14.38 5.61 17.23
CA PRO A 35 13.98 6.99 17.01
C PRO A 35 12.45 7.14 17.09
N ASP A 36 11.96 8.36 17.35
CA ASP A 36 10.52 8.65 17.39
C ASP A 36 9.85 8.42 16.04
N TYR A 37 10.61 8.62 14.95
CA TYR A 37 10.19 8.25 13.62
C TYR A 37 11.39 7.89 12.74
N SER A 38 11.13 7.15 11.67
CA SER A 38 12.07 6.87 10.59
C SER A 38 11.41 7.07 9.24
N ILE A 39 12.24 7.32 8.22
CA ILE A 39 11.78 7.48 6.84
C ILE A 39 12.41 6.33 6.04
N CYS A 40 11.58 5.61 5.29
CA CYS A 40 12.04 4.53 4.44
C CYS A 40 12.69 5.07 3.16
N ASP A 41 13.74 4.40 2.68
CA ASP A 41 14.36 4.71 1.39
C ASP A 41 13.42 4.43 0.21
N CYS A 42 12.51 3.46 0.34
CA CYS A 42 11.38 3.25 -0.57
C CYS A 42 10.45 4.47 -0.69
N ASP A 43 10.55 5.39 0.27
CA ASP A 43 9.80 6.63 0.36
C ASP A 43 10.71 7.88 0.29
N ARG A 44 12.00 7.73 -0.09
CA ARG A 44 12.93 8.86 -0.34
C ARG A 44 12.41 9.83 -1.39
N ASN A 45 11.50 9.40 -2.26
CA ASN A 45 10.85 10.27 -3.23
C ASN A 45 9.61 11.01 -2.68
N GLY A 46 9.37 11.00 -1.36
CA GLY A 46 8.31 11.76 -0.72
C GLY A 46 6.90 11.31 -1.10
N ASN A 47 6.66 10.00 -1.21
CA ASN A 47 5.34 9.46 -1.54
C ASN A 47 4.85 9.87 -2.96
N LYS A 48 5.80 10.16 -3.87
CA LYS A 48 5.56 10.47 -5.30
C LYS A 48 5.20 9.25 -6.15
N LEU A 49 5.16 8.05 -5.57
CA LEU A 49 4.51 6.94 -6.25
C LEU A 49 3.06 7.34 -6.55
N PRO A 50 2.58 7.16 -7.80
CA PRO A 50 1.19 7.36 -8.13
C PRO A 50 0.30 6.62 -7.14
N VAL A 51 -0.78 7.26 -6.68
CA VAL A 51 -1.72 6.64 -5.73
C VAL A 51 -2.22 5.31 -6.27
N PHE A 52 -2.46 5.27 -7.58
CA PHE A 52 -2.86 4.11 -8.34
C PHE A 52 -1.91 3.88 -9.50
N GLU A 53 -1.64 2.61 -9.77
CA GLU A 53 -0.80 2.15 -10.86
C GLU A 53 -1.49 0.99 -11.55
N VAL A 54 -1.46 0.99 -12.89
CA VAL A 54 -2.04 -0.08 -13.70
C VAL A 54 -0.90 -0.75 -14.46
N TYR A 55 -0.84 -2.07 -14.38
CA TYR A 55 0.22 -2.87 -14.97
C TYR A 55 -0.35 -4.21 -15.45
N ASN A 56 0.37 -4.89 -16.33
CA ASN A 56 0.01 -6.24 -16.77
C ASN A 56 0.75 -7.26 -15.90
N ALA A 57 0.01 -8.10 -15.19
CA ALA A 57 0.53 -9.23 -14.43
C ALA A 57 0.03 -10.53 -15.07
N ALA A 58 0.94 -11.35 -15.60
CA ALA A 58 0.61 -12.64 -16.23
C ALA A 58 -0.50 -12.56 -17.31
N GLY A 59 -0.50 -11.48 -18.12
CA GLY A 59 -1.50 -11.27 -19.17
C GLY A 59 -2.82 -10.66 -18.70
N VAL A 60 -2.96 -10.35 -17.41
CA VAL A 60 -4.15 -9.72 -16.83
C VAL A 60 -3.84 -8.28 -16.43
N GLN A 61 -4.71 -7.35 -16.85
CA GLN A 61 -4.59 -5.96 -16.43
C GLN A 61 -4.94 -5.85 -14.94
N THR A 62 -4.03 -5.27 -14.17
CA THR A 62 -4.12 -5.23 -12.70
C THR A 62 -3.94 -3.79 -12.24
N ILE A 63 -4.75 -3.35 -11.27
CA ILE A 63 -4.54 -2.10 -10.55
C ILE A 63 -3.91 -2.38 -9.20
N ARG A 64 -2.94 -1.55 -8.80
CA ARG A 64 -2.38 -1.50 -7.45
C ARG A 64 -2.58 -0.12 -6.87
N ARG A 65 -3.02 -0.08 -5.61
CA ARG A 65 -3.01 1.14 -4.80
C ARG A 65 -1.75 1.17 -3.94
N ASN A 66 -0.90 2.16 -4.16
CA ASN A 66 0.39 2.29 -3.48
C ASN A 66 0.30 3.01 -2.11
N LYS A 67 -0.89 3.51 -1.75
CA LYS A 67 -1.15 4.23 -0.49
C LYS A 67 -2.23 3.54 0.32
N TYR A 68 -2.16 3.64 1.65
CA TYR A 68 -3.14 3.04 2.56
C TYR A 68 -4.61 3.37 2.19
N PRO A 69 -5.54 2.41 2.31
CA PRO A 69 -5.26 0.97 2.43
C PRO A 69 -4.74 0.44 1.08
N ARG A 70 -3.68 -0.36 1.12
CA ARG A 70 -3.01 -0.92 -0.04
C ARG A 70 -3.73 -2.20 -0.46
N PHE A 71 -3.93 -2.31 -1.77
CA PHE A 71 -4.52 -3.49 -2.37
C PHE A 71 -4.08 -3.63 -3.82
N SER A 72 -4.23 -4.84 -4.35
CA SER A 72 -4.22 -5.12 -5.78
C SER A 72 -5.54 -5.75 -6.19
N ALA A 73 -6.02 -5.42 -7.39
CA ALA A 73 -7.23 -6.01 -7.96
C ALA A 73 -7.04 -6.21 -9.46
N LYS A 74 -7.61 -7.30 -9.99
CA LYS A 74 -7.71 -7.51 -11.43
C LYS A 74 -8.75 -6.55 -11.99
N ILE A 75 -8.44 -5.97 -13.14
CA ILE A 75 -9.37 -5.15 -13.89
C ILE A 75 -10.03 -6.06 -14.90
N THR A 76 -11.34 -6.28 -14.75
CA THR A 76 -12.15 -6.99 -15.73
C THR A 76 -12.95 -5.99 -16.54
N PHE A 77 -13.07 -6.26 -17.83
CA PHE A 77 -13.85 -5.45 -18.76
C PHE A 77 -14.98 -6.33 -19.28
N ASP A 78 -16.22 -5.92 -19.02
CA ASP A 78 -17.43 -6.51 -19.57
C ASP A 78 -18.16 -5.47 -20.42
N GLY A 79 -17.86 -5.47 -21.73
CA GLY A 79 -18.35 -4.45 -22.65
C GLY A 79 -17.86 -3.04 -22.27
N ASP A 80 -18.81 -2.15 -21.99
CA ASP A 80 -18.56 -0.76 -21.58
C ASP A 80 -18.31 -0.62 -20.06
N ALA A 81 -18.47 -1.69 -19.29
CA ALA A 81 -18.26 -1.69 -17.84
C ALA A 81 -16.87 -2.24 -17.49
N SER A 82 -16.19 -1.57 -16.56
CA SER A 82 -14.97 -2.08 -15.94
C SER A 82 -15.23 -2.37 -14.46
N ASP A 83 -14.89 -3.56 -14.00
CA ASP A 83 -14.99 -3.96 -12.59
C ASP A 83 -13.62 -4.33 -12.00
N LEU A 84 -13.57 -4.43 -10.67
CA LEU A 84 -12.40 -4.81 -9.90
C LEU A 84 -12.66 -6.16 -9.22
N GLU A 85 -11.98 -7.20 -9.71
CA GLU A 85 -12.09 -8.56 -9.21
C GLU A 85 -10.82 -8.99 -8.47
N ASP A 86 -10.91 -10.10 -7.72
CA ASP A 86 -9.80 -10.71 -6.98
C ASP A 86 -9.01 -9.69 -6.13
N VAL A 87 -9.73 -8.89 -5.34
CA VAL A 87 -9.13 -7.87 -4.47
C VAL A 87 -8.29 -8.54 -3.39
N VAL A 88 -6.98 -8.34 -3.46
CA VAL A 88 -6.01 -8.74 -2.42
C VAL A 88 -5.63 -7.51 -1.61
N VAL A 89 -6.02 -7.49 -0.35
CA VAL A 89 -5.70 -6.41 0.60
C VAL A 89 -4.35 -6.71 1.26
N LEU A 90 -3.46 -5.73 1.26
CA LEU A 90 -2.11 -5.86 1.85
C LEU A 90 -2.04 -5.28 3.28
N ASP A 91 -3.00 -4.44 3.64
CA ASP A 91 -3.13 -3.82 4.97
C ASP A 91 -4.29 -4.50 5.69
N GLU A 92 -4.03 -5.57 6.44
CA GLU A 92 -5.06 -6.37 7.14
C GLU A 92 -5.81 -5.59 8.23
N GLU A 93 -5.20 -4.52 8.73
CA GLU A 93 -5.81 -3.57 9.67
C GLU A 93 -6.85 -2.64 9.03
N ALA A 94 -6.97 -2.64 7.69
CA ALA A 94 -7.92 -1.80 6.98
C ALA A 94 -9.36 -2.21 7.29
N THR A 95 -10.11 -1.32 7.92
CA THR A 95 -11.54 -1.56 8.17
C THR A 95 -12.31 -1.66 6.84
N PRO A 96 -13.42 -2.43 6.81
CA PRO A 96 -14.23 -2.55 5.59
C PRO A 96 -14.66 -1.21 5.00
N GLU A 97 -14.97 -0.23 5.83
CA GLU A 97 -15.35 1.12 5.39
C GLU A 97 -14.20 1.85 4.68
N VAL A 98 -12.99 1.76 5.22
CA VAL A 98 -11.79 2.39 4.67
C VAL A 98 -11.42 1.74 3.34
N LEU A 99 -11.52 0.41 3.26
CA LEU A 99 -11.29 -0.34 2.03
C LEU A 99 -12.33 0.00 0.96
N ALA A 100 -13.62 0.04 1.29
CA ALA A 100 -14.69 0.39 0.35
C ALA A 100 -14.49 1.79 -0.26
N LYS A 101 -14.10 2.77 0.56
CA LYS A 101 -13.74 4.12 0.08
C LYS A 101 -12.54 4.11 -0.87
N ALA A 102 -11.57 3.24 -0.63
CA ALA A 102 -10.37 3.13 -1.47
C ALA A 102 -10.67 2.45 -2.81
N LEU A 103 -11.51 1.41 -2.82
CA LEU A 103 -11.99 0.72 -4.02
C LEU A 103 -12.81 1.66 -4.92
N ARG A 104 -13.72 2.46 -4.33
CA ARG A 104 -14.47 3.48 -5.08
C ARG A 104 -13.55 4.46 -5.81
N LYS A 105 -12.49 4.92 -5.14
CA LYS A 105 -11.49 5.83 -5.74
C LYS A 105 -10.68 5.15 -6.86
N ALA A 106 -10.46 3.84 -6.78
CA ALA A 106 -9.82 3.09 -7.86
C ALA A 106 -10.71 3.04 -9.11
N GLY A 107 -12.01 2.78 -8.94
CA GLY A 107 -12.99 2.85 -10.03
C GLY A 107 -13.02 4.23 -10.69
N GLU A 108 -13.11 5.30 -9.88
CA GLU A 108 -13.05 6.69 -10.39
C GLU A 108 -11.75 7.00 -11.16
N PHE A 109 -10.62 6.43 -10.73
CA PHE A 109 -9.35 6.58 -11.42
C PHE A 109 -9.36 5.87 -12.78
N LEU A 110 -9.91 4.65 -12.87
CA LEU A 110 -10.01 3.91 -14.12
C LEU A 110 -10.90 4.62 -15.14
N ILE A 111 -12.08 5.11 -14.71
CA ILE A 111 -12.99 5.88 -15.58
C ILE A 111 -12.32 7.14 -16.15
N LYS A 112 -11.52 7.84 -15.34
CA LYS A 112 -10.78 9.02 -15.83
C LYS A 112 -9.68 8.65 -16.82
N LYS A 113 -9.06 7.48 -16.65
CA LYS A 113 -7.99 7.01 -17.51
C LYS A 113 -8.50 6.43 -18.83
N SER A 114 -9.71 5.86 -18.89
CA SER A 114 -10.32 5.37 -20.13
C SER A 114 -10.82 6.50 -21.04
N ASN A 115 -11.10 7.68 -20.48
CA ASN A 115 -11.61 8.84 -21.21
C ASN A 115 -10.51 9.81 -21.72
N GLY A 116 -9.23 9.47 -21.58
CA GLY A 116 -8.09 10.27 -22.03
C GLY A 116 -7.17 9.47 -22.93
#